data_AF-A0A7Y5L1E2-F1
#
_entry.id   AF-A0A7Y5L1E2-F1
#
_cell.length_a   1.000
_cell.length_b   1.000
_cell.length_c   1.000
_cell.angle_alpha   90.00
_cell.angle_beta   90.00
_cell.angle_gamma   90.00
#
_symmetry.space_group_name_H-M   'P 1'
#
loop_
_entity.id
_entity.type
_entity.pdbx_description
1 polymer ?
#
loop_
_entity_poly.entity_id
_entity_poly.type
_entity_poly.pdbx_seq_one_letter_code
_entity_poly.pdbx_strand_id
1 'polypeptide(L)'
;MKKSLTSVPAIVLIALLGCGDSGEGGSGGNGGSNNGGSPSAGGQGGTSSPSTSTQIGVTTTQMMGDVLAACDAPANPPSNGSCFTPPTVDPVCPPGEGGAGGGTGGAGGAGGGPTCTGTIPNANECGFCIESDCCEELSACQGIANCLDCVLGNQTGAVCEDAAVAAAIDAINSCIECDCVDECINNFCNPVTGEPCDVENGFACDLGADGYVCFGPPNDTPICDACDNANGPWCENGHTCLSDGSCAKYCCDDADCGSGKCDKTKQGNPDVGVCVKE
;
A
#
# COMPACT_ATOMS: atom_id res chain seq x y z
N MET A 1 10.58 -42.78 9.21
CA MET A 1 11.23 -41.47 9.31
C MET A 1 10.17 -40.42 9.04
N LYS A 2 9.68 -39.73 10.07
CA LYS A 2 8.67 -38.67 9.94
C LYS A 2 9.39 -37.43 9.43
N LYS A 3 9.21 -37.05 8.16
CA LYS A 3 9.69 -35.75 7.66
C LYS A 3 8.85 -34.67 8.34
N SER A 4 9.51 -33.84 9.13
CA SER A 4 8.92 -32.64 9.71
C SER A 4 8.64 -31.68 8.56
N LEU A 5 7.39 -31.27 8.38
CA LEU A 5 7.01 -30.14 7.52
C LEU A 5 7.56 -28.89 8.19
N THR A 6 8.67 -28.37 7.68
CA THR A 6 9.15 -27.02 8.00
C THR A 6 8.14 -26.04 7.40
N SER A 7 7.60 -25.17 8.26
CA SER A 7 6.81 -24.01 7.89
C SER A 7 7.50 -23.26 6.75
N VAL A 8 6.88 -23.24 5.58
CA VAL A 8 7.25 -22.33 4.49
C VAL A 8 6.92 -20.93 5.01
N PRO A 9 7.85 -19.95 4.96
CA PRO A 9 7.50 -18.57 5.26
C PRO A 9 6.40 -18.15 4.29
N ALA A 10 5.37 -17.46 4.76
CA ALA A 10 4.38 -16.83 3.89
C ALA A 10 5.12 -15.83 2.99
N ILE A 11 5.55 -16.29 1.80
CA ILE A 11 6.14 -15.49 0.75
C ILE A 11 4.98 -14.67 0.20
N VAL A 12 4.89 -13.44 0.68
CA VAL A 12 4.61 -12.23 -0.11
C VAL A 12 3.65 -12.50 -1.27
N LEU A 13 2.40 -12.85 -0.92
CA LEU A 13 1.26 -12.73 -1.83
C LEU A 13 0.94 -11.23 -1.91
N ILE A 14 1.79 -10.45 -2.59
CA ILE A 14 1.52 -9.03 -2.82
C ILE A 14 0.27 -8.94 -3.68
N ALA A 15 -0.70 -8.22 -3.13
CA ALA A 15 -2.00 -7.98 -3.69
C ALA A 15 -1.90 -7.40 -5.12
N LEU A 16 -2.13 -8.25 -6.12
CA LEU A 16 -2.64 -7.84 -7.43
C LEU A 16 -4.15 -7.53 -7.40
N LEU A 17 -4.77 -7.56 -6.21
CA LEU A 17 -6.17 -7.23 -6.00
C LEU A 17 -6.36 -5.72 -5.83
N GLY A 18 -6.52 -5.04 -6.96
CA GLY A 18 -7.32 -3.82 -7.00
C GLY A 18 -8.72 -4.07 -6.39
N CYS A 19 -9.15 -3.13 -5.57
CA CYS A 19 -10.37 -3.10 -4.77
C CYS A 19 -11.61 -3.76 -5.41
N GLY A 20 -12.11 -4.83 -4.78
CA GLY A 20 -13.45 -5.38 -5.00
C GLY A 20 -14.30 -5.26 -3.74
N ASP A 21 -15.02 -4.15 -3.60
CA ASP A 21 -16.05 -3.92 -2.58
C ASP A 21 -17.12 -5.04 -2.63
N SER A 22 -17.14 -5.88 -1.61
CA SER A 22 -18.18 -6.88 -1.40
C SER A 22 -19.13 -6.42 -0.30
N GLY A 23 -20.07 -5.56 -0.66
CA GLY A 23 -21.24 -5.26 0.18
C GLY A 23 -22.08 -6.51 0.43
N GLU A 24 -21.95 -7.10 1.62
CA GLU A 24 -22.85 -8.12 2.14
C GLU A 24 -24.26 -7.52 2.36
N GLY A 25 -25.21 -7.92 1.50
CA GLY A 25 -26.64 -7.64 1.67
C GLY A 25 -27.24 -8.42 2.84
N GLY A 26 -27.15 -7.88 4.04
CA GLY A 26 -27.77 -8.38 5.27
C GLY A 26 -29.27 -8.07 5.37
N SER A 27 -30.08 -9.12 5.16
CA SER A 27 -31.47 -9.36 5.55
C SER A 27 -32.19 -8.34 6.46
N GLY A 28 -33.29 -7.79 5.94
CA GLY A 28 -34.28 -7.03 6.71
C GLY A 28 -35.06 -7.90 7.69
N GLY A 29 -34.94 -7.58 8.98
CA GLY A 29 -35.78 -8.09 10.06
C GLY A 29 -36.63 -6.97 10.65
N ASN A 30 -37.94 -7.06 10.44
CA ASN A 30 -38.94 -6.11 10.91
C ASN A 30 -39.42 -6.50 12.32
N GLY A 31 -39.40 -5.57 13.28
CA GLY A 31 -39.93 -5.76 14.64
C GLY A 31 -39.16 -4.89 15.63
N GLY A 32 -39.75 -4.12 16.55
CA GLY A 32 -41.14 -3.90 16.90
C GLY A 32 -41.16 -2.73 17.89
N SER A 33 -42.29 -2.02 17.91
CA SER A 33 -42.60 -0.91 18.80
C SER A 33 -42.35 -1.24 20.27
N ASN A 34 -41.86 -0.26 21.04
CA ASN A 34 -42.24 -0.12 22.45
C ASN A 34 -42.22 1.36 22.89
N ASN A 35 -43.23 1.66 23.70
CA ASN A 35 -43.68 2.96 24.18
C ASN A 35 -42.77 3.60 25.24
N GLY A 36 -42.79 4.94 25.26
CA GLY A 36 -43.29 5.67 26.43
C GLY A 36 -42.28 6.17 27.47
N GLY A 37 -42.40 7.46 27.81
CA GLY A 37 -42.03 7.95 29.14
C GLY A 37 -41.17 9.22 29.18
N SER A 38 -41.80 10.39 29.02
CA SER A 38 -41.48 11.57 29.86
C SER A 38 -42.28 11.44 31.17
N PRO A 39 -42.06 12.21 32.27
CA PRO A 39 -41.19 13.40 32.45
C PRO A 39 -40.40 13.40 33.80
N SER A 40 -39.59 14.43 34.09
CA SER A 40 -39.70 15.21 35.35
C SER A 40 -38.53 16.18 35.59
N ALA A 41 -38.93 17.34 36.11
CA ALA A 41 -38.10 18.43 36.59
C ALA A 41 -37.72 18.28 38.07
N GLY A 42 -36.73 19.07 38.50
CA GLY A 42 -36.35 19.32 39.90
C GLY A 42 -34.86 19.03 40.11
N GLY A 43 -34.03 19.88 40.70
CA GLY A 43 -34.22 21.12 41.44
C GLY A 43 -33.01 21.29 42.38
N GLN A 44 -32.73 22.54 42.78
CA GLN A 44 -31.87 22.97 43.91
C GLN A 44 -30.34 22.79 43.67
N GLY A 45 -29.47 23.76 43.89
CA GLY A 45 -29.45 24.81 44.90
C GLY A 45 -28.32 24.49 45.88
N GLY A 46 -27.16 25.15 45.76
CA GLY A 46 -25.99 24.87 46.60
C GLY A 46 -24.92 25.95 46.50
N THR A 47 -24.90 26.81 47.50
CA THR A 47 -24.08 28.01 47.69
C THR A 47 -22.67 27.73 48.24
N SER A 48 -21.71 28.54 47.78
CA SER A 48 -20.59 29.15 48.53
C SER A 48 -19.50 28.29 49.19
N SER A 49 -18.25 28.45 48.74
CA SER A 49 -17.22 29.24 49.47
C SER A 49 -15.89 29.31 48.70
N PRO A 50 -15.12 30.42 48.82
CA PRO A 50 -13.85 30.61 48.14
C PRO A 50 -12.70 30.06 48.98
N SER A 51 -11.76 29.35 48.36
CA SER A 51 -10.44 29.13 48.94
C SER A 51 -9.40 29.74 48.02
N THR A 52 -8.97 30.93 48.43
CA THR A 52 -7.76 31.59 47.98
C THR A 52 -6.58 30.68 48.33
N SER A 53 -5.96 30.06 47.31
CA SER A 53 -4.63 29.48 47.44
C SER A 53 -3.76 30.04 46.33
N THR A 54 -3.00 31.07 46.69
CA THR A 54 -1.87 31.56 45.92
C THR A 54 -0.79 30.49 45.95
N GLN A 55 -0.70 29.71 44.87
CA GLN A 55 0.54 29.04 44.51
C GLN A 55 1.00 29.61 43.17
N ILE A 56 2.04 30.44 43.24
CA ILE A 56 2.87 30.79 42.10
C ILE A 56 3.70 29.55 41.79
N GLY A 57 3.05 28.58 41.16
CA GLY A 57 3.74 27.52 40.42
C GLY A 57 4.01 28.08 39.04
N VAL A 58 5.27 28.37 38.73
CA VAL A 58 5.70 28.52 37.35
C VAL A 58 5.61 27.13 36.73
N THR A 59 4.42 26.77 36.28
CA THR A 59 4.23 25.67 35.35
C THR A 59 4.85 26.16 34.06
N THR A 60 6.10 25.78 33.81
CA THR A 60 6.59 25.70 32.44
C THR A 60 5.71 24.67 31.77
N THR A 61 4.57 25.10 31.23
CA THR A 61 3.91 24.39 30.15
C THR A 61 4.96 24.37 29.06
N GLN A 62 5.70 23.27 29.00
CA GLN A 62 6.46 22.91 27.84
C GLN A 62 5.39 22.73 26.77
N MET A 63 5.11 23.81 26.05
CA MET A 63 4.34 23.74 24.82
C MET A 63 5.19 22.83 23.95
N MET A 64 4.88 21.54 23.98
CA MET A 64 5.22 20.66 22.88
C MET A 64 4.53 21.34 21.71
N GLY A 65 5.29 22.18 21.00
CA GLY A 65 4.77 22.96 19.90
C GLY A 65 4.21 21.95 18.93
N ASP A 66 2.90 22.01 18.72
CA ASP A 66 2.25 21.22 17.69
C ASP A 66 2.99 21.53 16.39
N VAL A 67 3.71 20.52 15.89
CA VAL A 67 4.55 20.65 14.70
C VAL A 67 3.60 20.60 13.51
N LEU A 68 3.09 21.78 13.12
CA LEU A 68 2.14 21.92 12.02
C LEU A 68 2.84 21.72 10.68
N ALA A 69 2.16 21.12 9.70
CA ALA A 69 2.65 21.00 8.34
C ALA A 69 2.98 22.38 7.72
N ALA A 70 4.07 22.45 6.95
CA ALA A 70 4.46 23.66 6.22
C ALA A 70 3.59 23.84 4.96
N CYS A 71 2.50 24.57 5.10
CA CYS A 71 1.52 24.80 4.03
C CYS A 71 2.00 25.72 2.89
N ASP A 72 3.17 26.34 3.06
CA ASP A 72 3.65 27.40 2.19
C ASP A 72 4.90 26.92 1.44
N ALA A 73 4.75 26.18 0.33
CA ALA A 73 5.62 26.27 -0.86
C ALA A 73 5.43 25.16 -1.91
N PRO A 74 5.86 25.46 -3.14
CA PRO A 74 6.86 24.62 -3.77
C PRO A 74 8.25 25.26 -3.67
N ALA A 75 9.19 24.49 -3.15
CA ALA A 75 10.62 24.67 -3.33
C ALA A 75 11.00 24.92 -4.79
N ASN A 76 12.00 25.75 -5.03
CA ASN A 76 12.50 26.00 -6.37
C ASN A 76 14.03 25.98 -6.42
N PRO A 77 14.66 25.02 -7.14
CA PRO A 77 14.06 23.79 -7.69
C PRO A 77 13.91 22.69 -6.62
N PRO A 78 12.89 21.82 -6.71
CA PRO A 78 12.76 20.65 -5.84
C PRO A 78 13.88 19.63 -6.10
N SER A 79 14.16 18.78 -5.12
CA SER A 79 15.19 17.73 -5.13
C SER A 79 14.97 16.60 -6.15
N ASN A 80 13.89 16.66 -6.94
CA ASN A 80 13.43 15.64 -7.88
C ASN A 80 13.34 14.23 -7.26
N GLY A 81 13.19 14.12 -5.93
CA GLY A 81 13.07 12.84 -5.22
C GLY A 81 14.33 11.97 -5.20
N SER A 82 15.49 12.50 -5.59
CA SER A 82 16.74 11.73 -5.70
C SER A 82 17.28 11.15 -4.37
N CYS A 83 16.73 11.57 -3.23
CA CYS A 83 17.08 10.99 -1.93
C CYS A 83 16.52 9.58 -1.72
N PHE A 84 15.48 9.19 -2.47
CA PHE A 84 14.87 7.88 -2.35
C PHE A 84 15.12 7.08 -3.62
N THR A 85 15.89 6.00 -3.48
CA THR A 85 15.92 4.94 -4.48
C THR A 85 15.08 3.81 -3.90
N PRO A 86 13.97 3.43 -4.55
CA PRO A 86 13.24 2.23 -4.17
C PRO A 86 14.22 1.08 -3.99
N PRO A 87 14.06 0.22 -2.96
CA PRO A 87 14.91 -0.93 -2.82
C PRO A 87 14.82 -1.75 -4.11
N THR A 88 15.89 -1.79 -4.88
CA THR A 88 16.02 -2.75 -5.97
C THR A 88 16.19 -4.09 -5.29
N VAL A 89 15.14 -4.89 -5.30
CA VAL A 89 15.27 -6.29 -4.90
C VAL A 89 16.08 -6.91 -6.03
N ASP A 90 17.41 -6.97 -5.88
CA ASP A 90 18.25 -7.74 -6.80
C ASP A 90 17.67 -9.15 -6.79
N PRO A 91 17.02 -9.61 -7.88
CA PRO A 91 16.38 -10.89 -7.84
C PRO A 91 17.50 -11.92 -7.69
N VAL A 92 17.53 -12.58 -6.53
CA VAL A 92 18.42 -13.74 -6.33
C VAL A 92 17.76 -14.89 -7.06
N CYS A 93 17.70 -14.79 -8.38
CA CYS A 93 17.38 -15.92 -9.23
C CYS A 93 18.48 -16.94 -8.94
N PRO A 94 18.16 -18.09 -8.33
CA PRO A 94 19.16 -19.13 -8.25
C PRO A 94 19.65 -19.37 -9.68
N PRO A 95 20.96 -19.52 -9.90
CA PRO A 95 21.48 -19.99 -11.18
C PRO A 95 21.02 -21.45 -11.36
N GLY A 96 19.74 -21.62 -11.63
CA GLY A 96 19.05 -22.88 -11.79
C GLY A 96 18.75 -23.02 -13.27
N GLU A 97 19.52 -23.89 -13.91
CA GLU A 97 19.03 -24.76 -14.97
C GLU A 97 18.04 -24.10 -15.92
N GLY A 98 18.48 -23.00 -16.55
CA GLY A 98 17.69 -22.31 -17.56
C GLY A 98 17.08 -23.35 -18.49
N GLY A 99 15.77 -23.51 -18.40
CA GLY A 99 14.98 -23.80 -19.58
C GLY A 99 15.37 -22.71 -20.55
N ALA A 100 16.26 -23.05 -21.48
CA ALA A 100 16.76 -22.13 -22.48
C ALA A 100 15.59 -21.78 -23.41
N GLY A 101 14.73 -20.87 -22.96
CA GLY A 101 13.74 -20.14 -23.75
C GLY A 101 14.38 -19.08 -24.64
N GLY A 102 15.69 -19.17 -24.87
CA GLY A 102 16.36 -18.50 -25.98
C GLY A 102 15.80 -19.01 -27.29
N GLY A 103 14.68 -18.43 -27.71
CA GLY A 103 14.04 -18.56 -29.01
C GLY A 103 14.98 -18.11 -30.10
N THR A 104 15.98 -18.93 -30.41
CA THR A 104 16.65 -18.88 -31.70
C THR A 104 15.61 -19.28 -32.73
N GLY A 105 15.28 -18.35 -33.64
CA GLY A 105 14.23 -18.45 -34.64
C GLY A 105 14.30 -19.72 -35.50
N GLY A 106 13.76 -20.81 -34.97
CA GLY A 106 13.56 -22.07 -35.66
C GLY A 106 12.32 -21.96 -36.54
N ALA A 107 12.53 -21.59 -37.80
CA ALA A 107 11.47 -21.62 -38.80
C ALA A 107 10.96 -23.06 -39.01
N GLY A 108 9.69 -23.29 -38.67
CA GLY A 108 8.89 -24.35 -39.32
C GLY A 108 8.54 -25.57 -38.47
N GLY A 109 7.66 -25.39 -37.49
CA GLY A 109 6.85 -26.48 -36.94
C GLY A 109 5.55 -25.93 -36.39
N ALA A 110 4.41 -26.27 -36.99
CA ALA A 110 3.08 -25.83 -36.56
C ALA A 110 2.59 -26.55 -35.27
N GLY A 111 3.47 -26.70 -34.28
CA GLY A 111 3.09 -27.08 -32.93
C GLY A 111 2.77 -25.79 -32.19
N GLY A 112 1.48 -25.47 -32.02
CA GLY A 112 1.06 -24.33 -31.24
C GLY A 112 1.57 -24.50 -29.81
N GLY A 113 2.57 -23.70 -29.43
CA GLY A 113 2.94 -23.54 -28.02
C GLY A 113 1.72 -23.07 -27.23
N PRO A 114 1.70 -23.29 -25.91
CA PRO A 114 0.64 -22.75 -25.07
C PRO A 114 0.53 -21.24 -25.30
N THR A 115 -0.66 -20.76 -25.65
CA THR A 115 -0.93 -19.33 -25.77
C THR A 115 -1.45 -18.85 -24.43
N CYS A 116 -0.63 -18.13 -23.69
CA CYS A 116 -1.02 -17.57 -22.39
C CYS A 116 -1.73 -16.22 -22.50
N THR A 117 -1.78 -15.63 -23.69
CA THR A 117 -2.46 -14.36 -23.94
C THR A 117 -3.93 -14.41 -23.55
N GLY A 118 -4.35 -13.47 -22.69
CA GLY A 118 -5.72 -13.34 -22.19
C GLY A 118 -6.11 -14.37 -21.12
N THR A 119 -5.12 -15.03 -20.51
CA THR A 119 -5.33 -15.90 -19.35
C THR A 119 -5.65 -15.09 -18.10
N ILE A 120 -4.98 -13.95 -17.93
CA ILE A 120 -5.18 -13.02 -16.83
C ILE A 120 -6.23 -12.00 -17.28
N PRO A 121 -7.45 -12.03 -16.74
CA PRO A 121 -8.47 -11.06 -17.11
C PRO A 121 -8.05 -9.66 -16.66
N ASN A 122 -8.15 -8.68 -17.57
CA ASN A 122 -7.75 -7.29 -17.33
C ASN A 122 -6.27 -7.13 -16.93
N ALA A 123 -5.38 -7.90 -17.56
CA ALA A 123 -3.94 -7.78 -17.36
C ALA A 123 -3.47 -6.31 -17.46
N ASN A 124 -2.82 -5.83 -16.40
CA ASN A 124 -2.01 -4.62 -16.39
C ASN A 124 -0.59 -4.95 -16.88
N GLU A 125 0.38 -4.03 -16.73
CA GLU A 125 1.77 -4.27 -17.17
C GLU A 125 2.37 -5.53 -16.54
N CYS A 126 2.19 -5.75 -15.24
CA CYS A 126 2.56 -7.01 -14.57
C CYS A 126 1.87 -8.22 -15.22
N GLY A 127 0.55 -8.17 -15.40
CA GLY A 127 -0.20 -9.26 -16.04
C GLY A 127 0.31 -9.57 -17.45
N PHE A 128 0.67 -8.55 -18.23
CA PHE A 128 1.24 -8.74 -19.57
C PHE A 128 2.64 -9.37 -19.51
N CYS A 129 3.47 -8.97 -18.55
CA CYS A 129 4.75 -9.62 -18.34
C CYS A 129 4.56 -11.10 -17.97
N ILE A 130 3.67 -11.42 -17.03
CA ILE A 130 3.38 -12.81 -16.64
C ILE A 130 2.88 -13.64 -17.84
N GLU A 131 1.99 -13.08 -18.67
CA GLU A 131 1.49 -13.78 -19.86
C GLU A 131 2.55 -13.97 -20.97
N SER A 132 3.56 -13.10 -21.03
CA SER A 132 4.66 -13.19 -22.01
C SER A 132 5.77 -14.09 -21.52
N ASP A 133 6.33 -13.76 -20.35
CA ASP A 133 7.63 -14.24 -19.90
C ASP A 133 7.49 -15.41 -18.91
N CYS A 134 6.33 -15.52 -18.23
CA CYS A 134 5.99 -16.63 -17.32
C CYS A 134 4.94 -17.60 -17.90
N CYS A 135 4.87 -17.68 -19.23
CA CYS A 135 3.82 -18.47 -19.89
C CYS A 135 3.95 -19.98 -19.63
N GLU A 136 5.16 -20.51 -19.45
CA GLU A 136 5.34 -21.93 -19.15
C GLU A 136 4.68 -22.29 -17.80
N GLU A 137 4.99 -21.51 -16.76
CA GLU A 137 4.47 -21.63 -15.40
C GLU A 137 2.95 -21.38 -15.37
N LEU A 138 2.49 -20.34 -16.06
CA LEU A 138 1.08 -19.98 -16.14
C LEU A 138 0.25 -21.09 -16.84
N SER A 139 0.79 -21.70 -17.91
CA SER A 139 0.15 -22.81 -18.60
C SER A 139 0.13 -24.11 -17.76
N ALA A 140 1.17 -24.34 -16.94
CA ALA A 140 1.18 -25.45 -16.00
C ALA A 140 0.09 -25.28 -14.93
N CYS A 141 -0.09 -24.05 -14.43
CA CYS A 141 -1.14 -23.71 -13.48
C CYS A 141 -2.56 -23.89 -14.07
N GLN A 142 -2.79 -23.54 -15.34
CA GLN A 142 -4.07 -23.81 -16.03
C GLN A 142 -4.47 -25.29 -16.02
N GLY A 143 -3.50 -26.20 -16.00
CA GLY A 143 -3.72 -27.65 -15.93
C GLY A 143 -4.17 -28.14 -14.55
N ILE A 144 -4.11 -27.30 -13.51
CA ILE A 144 -4.39 -27.65 -12.11
C ILE A 144 -5.67 -26.94 -11.67
N ALA A 145 -6.64 -27.72 -11.19
CA ALA A 145 -7.92 -27.17 -10.73
C ALA A 145 -7.73 -26.12 -9.63
N ASN A 146 -8.40 -24.97 -9.78
CA ASN A 146 -8.36 -23.81 -8.88
C ASN A 146 -7.01 -23.06 -8.80
N CYS A 147 -5.96 -23.48 -9.52
CA CYS A 147 -4.66 -22.82 -9.43
C CYS A 147 -4.74 -21.35 -9.87
N LEU A 148 -5.34 -21.07 -11.04
CA LEU A 148 -5.52 -19.69 -11.51
C LEU A 148 -6.38 -18.85 -10.57
N ASP A 149 -7.44 -19.42 -9.99
CA ASP A 149 -8.26 -18.71 -9.02
C ASP A 149 -7.47 -18.35 -7.76
N CYS A 150 -6.53 -19.20 -7.34
CA CYS A 150 -5.63 -18.92 -6.23
C CYS A 150 -4.59 -17.85 -6.59
N VAL A 151 -3.98 -17.90 -7.78
CA VAL A 151 -3.02 -16.88 -8.26
C VAL A 151 -3.68 -15.50 -8.38
N LEU A 152 -4.91 -15.46 -8.89
CA LEU A 152 -5.68 -14.22 -9.06
C LEU A 152 -6.37 -13.75 -7.77
N GLY A 153 -6.23 -14.48 -6.66
CA GLY A 153 -6.84 -14.13 -5.37
C GLY A 153 -8.36 -14.33 -5.29
N ASN A 154 -8.97 -14.97 -6.28
CA ASN A 154 -10.40 -15.34 -6.28
C ASN A 154 -10.72 -16.50 -5.34
N GLN A 155 -9.71 -17.27 -4.92
CA GLN A 155 -9.81 -18.32 -3.92
C GLN A 155 -8.66 -18.24 -2.91
N THR A 156 -8.90 -18.73 -1.69
CA THR A 156 -7.93 -18.78 -0.59
C THR A 156 -8.11 -20.04 0.27
N GLY A 157 -7.19 -20.27 1.21
CA GLY A 157 -7.28 -21.35 2.20
C GLY A 157 -6.92 -22.73 1.65
N ALA A 158 -7.54 -23.78 2.19
CA ALA A 158 -7.13 -25.18 1.98
C ALA A 158 -7.09 -25.62 0.49
N VAL A 159 -7.83 -24.96 -0.39
CA VAL A 159 -7.79 -25.24 -1.84
C VAL A 159 -6.45 -24.80 -2.45
N CYS A 160 -5.94 -23.64 -2.04
CA CYS A 160 -4.67 -23.09 -2.50
C CYS A 160 -3.45 -23.71 -1.78
N GLU A 161 -3.69 -24.35 -0.63
CA GLU A 161 -2.68 -25.10 0.12
C GLU A 161 -2.49 -26.55 -0.41
N ASP A 162 -3.28 -26.98 -1.41
CA ASP A 162 -3.03 -28.27 -2.06
C ASP A 162 -1.61 -28.29 -2.66
N ALA A 163 -0.90 -29.41 -2.47
CA ALA A 163 0.51 -29.49 -2.84
C ALA A 163 0.78 -29.23 -4.33
N ALA A 164 -0.14 -29.59 -5.22
CA ALA A 164 0.01 -29.31 -6.65
C ALA A 164 -0.23 -27.83 -6.98
N VAL A 165 -1.24 -27.23 -6.35
CA VAL A 165 -1.56 -25.80 -6.51
C VAL A 165 -0.43 -24.94 -5.95
N ALA A 166 0.01 -25.22 -4.72
CA ALA A 166 1.09 -24.49 -4.08
C ALA A 166 2.40 -24.56 -4.90
N ALA A 167 2.76 -25.73 -5.42
CA ALA A 167 3.95 -25.86 -6.26
C ALA A 167 3.87 -25.07 -7.58
N ALA A 168 2.67 -24.95 -8.18
CA ALA A 168 2.48 -24.13 -9.38
C ALA A 168 2.47 -22.63 -9.08
N ILE A 169 1.90 -22.20 -7.95
CA ILE A 169 1.98 -20.82 -7.48
C ILE A 169 3.44 -20.43 -7.21
N ASP A 170 4.19 -21.29 -6.53
CA ASP A 170 5.62 -21.05 -6.26
C ASP A 170 6.43 -20.90 -7.56
N ALA A 171 6.10 -21.69 -8.60
CA ALA A 171 6.75 -21.56 -9.91
C ALA A 171 6.41 -20.21 -10.59
N ILE A 172 5.15 -19.80 -10.58
CA ILE A 172 4.73 -18.49 -11.13
C ILE A 172 5.41 -17.36 -10.37
N ASN A 173 5.41 -17.40 -9.03
CA ASN A 173 6.06 -16.37 -8.21
C ASN A 173 7.57 -16.32 -8.48
N SER A 174 8.22 -17.46 -8.62
CA SER A 174 9.64 -17.51 -8.97
C SER A 174 9.92 -16.90 -10.35
N CYS A 175 9.03 -17.08 -11.33
CA CYS A 175 9.17 -16.41 -12.62
C CYS A 175 8.91 -14.91 -12.50
N ILE A 176 7.87 -14.50 -11.78
CA ILE A 176 7.56 -13.08 -11.53
C ILE A 176 8.77 -12.38 -10.91
N GLU A 177 9.38 -12.98 -9.89
CA GLU A 177 10.55 -12.43 -9.21
C GLU A 177 11.77 -12.33 -10.12
N CYS A 178 11.88 -13.15 -11.17
CA CYS A 178 13.05 -13.17 -12.04
C CYS A 178 12.90 -12.36 -13.32
N ASP A 179 11.75 -12.46 -13.97
CA ASP A 179 11.52 -11.96 -15.31
C ASP A 179 10.52 -10.78 -15.33
N CYS A 180 9.71 -10.61 -14.27
CA CYS A 180 8.69 -9.57 -14.19
C CYS A 180 8.78 -8.69 -12.92
N VAL A 181 9.92 -8.67 -12.24
CA VAL A 181 10.07 -7.95 -10.96
C VAL A 181 9.79 -6.46 -11.14
N ASP A 182 10.23 -5.89 -12.26
CA ASP A 182 10.07 -4.47 -12.56
C ASP A 182 8.60 -4.11 -12.83
N GLU A 183 7.82 -5.01 -13.41
CA GLU A 183 6.41 -4.77 -13.71
C GLU A 183 5.49 -5.15 -12.53
N CYS A 184 5.87 -6.16 -11.75
CA CYS A 184 5.01 -6.78 -10.74
C CYS A 184 5.33 -6.41 -9.28
N ILE A 185 6.60 -6.10 -8.97
CA ILE A 185 7.05 -5.86 -7.59
C ILE A 185 7.34 -4.36 -7.34
N ASN A 186 7.35 -3.54 -8.39
CA ASN A 186 7.38 -2.08 -8.29
C ASN A 186 6.06 -1.46 -7.80
N ASN A 187 5.40 -2.10 -6.83
CA ASN A 187 4.53 -1.37 -5.92
C ASN A 187 5.34 -0.37 -5.08
N PHE A 188 6.66 -0.53 -4.97
CA PHE A 188 7.50 0.49 -4.38
C PHE A 188 7.57 1.72 -5.26
N CYS A 189 7.21 2.85 -4.68
CA CYS A 189 7.20 4.13 -5.37
C CYS A 189 8.07 5.14 -4.63
N ASN A 190 8.46 6.19 -5.34
CA ASN A 190 9.18 7.32 -4.77
C ASN A 190 8.16 8.33 -4.23
N PRO A 191 8.09 8.55 -2.91
CA PRO A 191 7.05 9.38 -2.28
C PRO A 191 7.15 10.87 -2.62
N VAL A 192 8.31 11.34 -3.09
CA VAL A 192 8.50 12.74 -3.48
C VAL A 192 8.01 13.00 -4.91
N THR A 193 8.17 12.03 -5.80
CA THR A 193 7.80 12.18 -7.23
C THR A 193 6.47 11.53 -7.58
N GLY A 194 6.07 10.49 -6.85
CA GLY A 194 4.97 9.60 -7.18
C GLY A 194 5.35 8.44 -8.11
N GLU A 195 6.54 8.40 -8.72
CA GLU A 195 6.87 7.35 -9.69
C GLU A 195 7.08 5.99 -9.01
N PRO A 196 6.59 4.86 -9.56
CA PRO A 196 5.93 4.72 -10.86
C PRO A 196 4.39 4.79 -10.79
N CYS A 197 3.80 5.32 -9.72
CA CYS A 197 2.35 5.37 -9.59
C CYS A 197 1.69 6.15 -10.74
N ASP A 198 0.49 5.70 -11.11
CA ASP A 198 -0.34 6.33 -12.13
C ASP A 198 -1.01 7.61 -11.58
N VAL A 199 -0.20 8.66 -11.42
CA VAL A 199 -0.63 9.96 -10.89
C VAL A 199 -1.68 10.63 -11.77
N GLU A 200 -1.69 10.33 -13.08
CA GLU A 200 -2.69 10.85 -14.02
C GLU A 200 -4.09 10.29 -13.71
N ASN A 201 -4.18 9.07 -13.20
CA ASN A 201 -5.42 8.45 -12.72
C ASN A 201 -5.63 8.59 -11.20
N GLY A 202 -4.89 9.47 -10.53
CA GLY A 202 -5.10 9.83 -9.12
C GLY A 202 -4.51 8.85 -8.11
N PHE A 203 -3.55 8.01 -8.51
CA PHE A 203 -2.75 7.24 -7.56
C PHE A 203 -1.75 8.14 -6.83
N ALA A 204 -1.45 7.81 -5.58
CA ALA A 204 -0.47 8.52 -4.78
C ALA A 204 0.54 7.53 -4.17
N CYS A 205 1.80 7.93 -4.12
CA CYS A 205 2.82 7.19 -3.43
C CYS A 205 2.87 7.58 -1.95
N ASP A 206 2.47 6.68 -1.05
CA ASP A 206 2.43 6.95 0.40
C ASP A 206 2.95 5.75 1.22
N LEU A 207 3.14 5.92 2.52
CA LEU A 207 3.73 4.92 3.41
C LEU A 207 2.74 3.78 3.72
N GLY A 208 3.02 2.59 3.19
CA GLY A 208 2.38 1.32 3.54
C GLY A 208 3.12 0.57 4.65
N ALA A 209 2.72 -0.69 4.89
CA ALA A 209 3.30 -1.54 5.93
C ALA A 209 4.79 -1.87 5.69
N ASP A 210 5.16 -2.07 4.42
CA ASP A 210 6.48 -2.56 4.01
C ASP A 210 7.34 -1.50 3.30
N GLY A 211 6.86 -0.26 3.21
CA GLY A 211 7.54 0.83 2.51
C GLY A 211 6.57 1.73 1.78
N TYR A 212 7.07 2.59 0.90
CA TYR A 212 6.23 3.47 0.09
C TYR A 212 5.56 2.68 -1.02
N VAL A 213 4.23 2.76 -1.10
CA VAL A 213 3.43 2.03 -2.08
C VAL A 213 2.41 2.92 -2.78
N CYS A 214 2.03 2.53 -4.00
CA CYS A 214 0.98 3.22 -4.75
C CYS A 214 -0.41 2.91 -4.16
N PHE A 215 -1.04 3.91 -3.56
CA PHE A 215 -2.43 3.85 -3.13
C PHE A 215 -3.37 4.33 -4.24
N GLY A 216 -4.47 3.60 -4.43
CA GLY A 216 -5.50 3.96 -5.41
C GLY A 216 -6.30 5.21 -5.01
N PRO A 217 -7.00 5.86 -5.96
CA PRO A 217 -7.81 7.05 -5.71
C PRO A 217 -9.03 6.80 -4.79
N PRO A 218 -9.60 7.85 -4.17
CA PRO A 218 -9.26 9.27 -4.36
C PRO A 218 -8.09 9.74 -3.47
N ASN A 219 -7.11 10.40 -4.07
CA ASN A 219 -5.98 11.04 -3.39
C ASN A 219 -5.89 12.51 -3.81
N ASP A 220 -6.78 13.33 -3.27
CA ASP A 220 -7.01 14.72 -3.72
C ASP A 220 -7.00 15.74 -2.58
N THR A 221 -6.65 15.31 -1.36
CA THR A 221 -6.55 16.23 -0.21
C THR A 221 -5.26 17.05 -0.32
N PRO A 222 -5.34 18.38 -0.44
CA PRO A 222 -4.16 19.21 -0.61
C PRO A 222 -3.36 19.31 0.69
N ILE A 223 -2.13 19.82 0.59
CA ILE A 223 -1.29 20.09 1.76
C ILE A 223 -2.04 20.89 2.85
N CYS A 224 -1.83 20.51 4.10
CA CYS A 224 -2.44 21.07 5.31
C CYS A 224 -3.95 20.89 5.49
N ASP A 225 -4.66 20.29 4.55
CA ASP A 225 -6.04 19.90 4.78
C ASP A 225 -6.13 18.62 5.64
N ALA A 226 -7.30 18.40 6.22
CA ALA A 226 -7.55 17.28 7.13
C ALA A 226 -7.57 15.96 6.36
N CYS A 227 -6.93 14.92 6.90
CA CYS A 227 -6.83 13.59 6.32
C CYS A 227 -6.98 12.49 7.38
N ASP A 228 -7.27 11.26 6.92
CA ASP A 228 -7.32 10.07 7.76
C ASP A 228 -6.80 8.86 6.97
N ASN A 229 -5.68 8.28 7.41
CA ASN A 229 -5.08 7.11 6.74
C ASN A 229 -5.99 5.87 6.74
N ALA A 230 -6.96 5.77 7.65
CA ALA A 230 -7.88 4.64 7.75
C ALA A 230 -9.20 4.87 6.99
N ASN A 231 -9.75 6.10 7.02
CA ASN A 231 -11.10 6.38 6.52
C ASN A 231 -11.17 7.40 5.37
N GLY A 232 -10.04 8.04 5.04
CA GLY A 232 -10.01 9.19 4.17
C GLY A 232 -10.59 10.47 4.82
N PRO A 233 -10.42 11.63 4.17
CA PRO A 233 -9.87 11.78 2.82
C PRO A 233 -8.34 11.59 2.82
N TRP A 234 -7.78 11.19 1.67
CA TRP A 234 -6.37 10.84 1.52
C TRP A 234 -5.59 11.94 0.81
N CYS A 235 -4.33 12.11 1.19
CA CYS A 235 -3.46 13.17 0.69
C CYS A 235 -3.12 12.97 -0.78
N GLU A 236 -3.03 14.06 -1.54
CA GLU A 236 -2.63 14.02 -2.94
C GLU A 236 -1.18 13.51 -3.12
N ASN A 237 -0.83 13.06 -4.32
CA ASN A 237 0.51 12.57 -4.62
C ASN A 237 1.61 13.56 -4.21
N GLY A 238 2.69 13.06 -3.61
CA GLY A 238 3.74 13.89 -3.02
C GLY A 238 3.49 14.32 -1.57
N HIS A 239 2.36 13.93 -0.99
CA HIS A 239 1.99 14.20 0.40
C HIS A 239 1.65 12.93 1.17
N THR A 240 1.58 13.08 2.49
CA THR A 240 1.26 12.01 3.43
C THR A 240 0.47 12.55 4.62
N CYS A 241 -0.41 11.70 5.17
CA CYS A 241 -1.20 12.08 6.32
C CYS A 241 -0.42 11.89 7.62
N LEU A 242 -0.12 12.99 8.31
CA LEU A 242 0.55 12.98 9.60
C LEU A 242 -0.36 12.50 10.72
N SER A 243 0.23 12.17 11.86
CA SER A 243 -0.50 11.71 13.06
C SER A 243 -1.46 12.76 13.65
N ASP A 244 -1.29 14.04 13.29
CA ASP A 244 -2.20 15.11 13.68
C ASP A 244 -3.43 15.23 12.75
N GLY A 245 -3.51 14.37 11.71
CA GLY A 245 -4.59 14.35 10.74
C GLY A 245 -4.45 15.45 9.68
N SER A 246 -3.24 15.95 9.40
CA SER A 246 -2.99 16.92 8.33
C SER A 246 -2.08 16.36 7.22
N CYS A 247 -2.35 16.73 5.97
CA CYS A 247 -1.47 16.39 4.85
C CYS A 247 -0.17 17.20 4.90
N ALA A 248 0.97 16.53 4.81
CA ALA A 248 2.29 17.15 4.73
C ALA A 248 3.05 16.66 3.50
N LYS A 249 3.88 17.54 2.92
CA LYS A 249 4.66 17.22 1.72
C LYS A 249 5.88 16.37 2.07
N TYR A 250 6.15 15.36 1.27
CA TYR A 250 7.41 14.61 1.34
C TYR A 250 8.61 15.48 0.93
N CYS A 251 9.76 15.26 1.57
CA CYS A 251 10.97 16.01 1.28
C CYS A 251 12.23 15.15 1.40
N CYS A 252 13.25 15.51 0.63
CA CYS A 252 14.59 14.97 0.75
C CYS A 252 15.45 15.81 1.69
N ASP A 253 15.30 17.13 1.64
CA ASP A 253 16.02 18.10 2.45
C ASP A 253 15.21 19.39 2.64
N ASP A 254 15.74 20.33 3.43
CA ASP A 254 15.07 21.60 3.75
C ASP A 254 14.75 22.44 2.51
N ALA A 255 15.48 22.27 1.40
CA ALA A 255 15.21 23.02 0.18
C ALA A 255 13.82 22.68 -0.37
N ASP A 256 13.31 21.45 -0.17
CA ASP A 256 12.00 20.98 -0.64
C ASP A 256 10.80 21.60 0.08
N CYS A 257 11.04 22.22 1.24
CA CYS A 257 10.01 22.68 2.18
C CYS A 257 9.74 24.18 2.17
N GLY A 258 10.39 24.94 1.27
CA GLY A 258 10.18 26.38 1.15
C GLY A 258 10.53 27.13 2.43
N SER A 259 9.51 27.60 3.17
CA SER A 259 9.71 28.25 4.48
C SER A 259 9.77 27.28 5.66
N GLY A 260 9.46 26.00 5.45
CA GLY A 260 9.54 24.95 6.47
C GLY A 260 10.89 24.24 6.50
N LYS A 261 10.96 23.15 7.27
CA LYS A 261 12.09 22.22 7.30
C LYS A 261 11.67 20.80 6.98
N CYS A 262 12.63 20.03 6.48
CA CYS A 262 12.45 18.62 6.22
C CYS A 262 12.75 17.80 7.48
N ASP A 263 11.69 17.38 8.17
CA ASP A 263 11.81 16.55 9.37
C ASP A 263 11.73 15.06 9.01
N LYS A 264 12.90 14.42 8.97
CA LYS A 264 13.04 12.97 8.71
C LYS A 264 12.64 12.10 9.90
N THR A 265 12.45 12.68 11.08
CA THR A 265 12.10 11.92 12.28
C THR A 265 10.62 11.58 12.36
N LYS A 266 9.76 12.29 11.63
CA LYS A 266 8.29 12.12 11.68
C LYS A 266 7.81 10.81 11.05
N GLN A 267 8.46 10.38 9.97
CA GLN A 267 8.13 9.13 9.28
C GLN A 267 9.03 7.96 9.68
N GLY A 268 10.06 8.20 10.51
CA GLY A 268 11.02 7.16 10.90
C GLY A 268 11.92 6.67 9.75
N ASN A 269 11.94 7.38 8.62
CA ASN A 269 12.77 7.07 7.47
C ASN A 269 13.99 8.03 7.41
N PRO A 270 15.24 7.53 7.34
CA PRO A 270 16.43 8.39 7.33
C PRO A 270 16.64 9.14 6.00
N ASP A 271 16.03 8.69 4.92
CA ASP A 271 16.25 9.21 3.57
C ASP A 271 15.17 10.21 3.16
N VAL A 272 13.92 9.98 3.55
CA VAL A 272 12.75 10.82 3.25
C VAL A 272 12.15 11.39 4.54
N GLY A 273 11.87 12.68 4.54
CA GLY A 273 11.14 13.36 5.62
C GLY A 273 9.82 13.97 5.15
N VAL A 274 9.25 14.82 6.01
CA VAL A 274 8.07 15.62 5.71
C VAL A 274 8.31 17.10 6.04
N CYS A 275 7.69 17.98 5.26
CA CYS A 275 7.81 19.42 5.44
C CYS A 275 6.98 19.93 6.61
N VAL A 276 7.65 20.46 7.63
CA VAL A 276 7.04 20.99 8.86
C VAL A 276 7.36 22.47 9.05
N LYS A 277 6.48 23.20 9.74
CA LYS A 277 6.76 24.58 10.19
C LYS A 277 7.70 24.55 11.39
N GLU A 278 8.69 25.43 11.37
CA GLU A 278 9.52 25.75 12.54
C GLU A 278 8.85 26.77 13.47
#